data_AF-A0A6N2N6F3-F1
#
_entry.id   AF-A0A6N2N6F3-F1
#
_cell.length_a   1.000
_cell.length_b   1.000
_cell.length_c   1.000
_cell.angle_alpha   90.00
_cell.angle_beta   90.00
_cell.angle_gamma   90.00
#
_symmetry.space_group_name_H-M   'P 1'
#
loop_
_entity.id
_entity.type
_entity.pdbx_description
1 polymer ?
#
loop_
_entity_poly.entity_id
_entity_poly.type
_entity_poly.pdbx_seq_one_letter_code
_entity_poly.pdbx_strand_id
1 'polypeptide(L)'
;MASSSSSSSTEHTKFSILASLFNWISKTKTSSRKRSKFRKFIDTFCSPSDYFSAVRLILPNLDRERGTYGLKESVLSVSLIEALGMSRDSPDAFKLINWRKGGANATGANAGNFSLVASEVLQRRQGTTSGGLTIGELNGLLDKLASSENRGEKTSVLAALINKTNTQEMMWIIMIILKDLKLGISEKSIFHEFHPDAEDLFNVTCDLKLVCEKLRDRNQRHKRQDIEVGKAVRPQLAMRVSDAHAAWKKLHGKEVVVECKFDGDRIQIHKNGANVHYFSRILVQELSRSL
;
A
#
# COMPACT_ATOMS: atom_id res chain seq x y z
N MET A 1 -13.52 6.64 40.29
CA MET A 1 -13.81 5.24 39.93
C MET A 1 -13.00 4.89 38.71
N ALA A 2 -12.04 3.98 38.86
CA ALA A 2 -11.19 3.53 37.78
C ALA A 2 -11.96 2.59 36.84
N SER A 3 -11.90 2.86 35.54
CA SER A 3 -12.07 1.86 34.49
C SER A 3 -11.02 2.13 33.41
N SER A 4 -9.82 1.65 33.68
CA SER A 4 -8.76 1.46 32.70
C SER A 4 -9.23 0.41 31.67
N SER A 5 -9.81 0.84 30.56
CA SER A 5 -9.82 0.04 29.34
C SER A 5 -8.42 0.15 28.74
N SER A 6 -7.57 -0.84 29.01
CA SER A 6 -6.36 -1.04 28.22
C SER A 6 -6.79 -1.41 26.80
N SER A 7 -7.06 -0.42 25.95
CA SER A 7 -7.20 -0.67 24.51
C SER A 7 -5.88 -1.30 24.07
N SER A 8 -5.91 -2.56 23.62
CA SER A 8 -4.68 -3.18 23.10
C SER A 8 -4.21 -2.32 21.94
N SER A 9 -2.96 -1.86 21.98
CA SER A 9 -2.34 -1.11 20.88
C SER A 9 -2.58 -1.84 19.56
N THR A 10 -2.88 -1.10 18.49
CA THR A 10 -3.02 -1.66 17.13
C THR A 10 -1.83 -2.54 16.76
N GLU A 11 -0.64 -2.19 17.27
CA GLU A 11 0.58 -2.96 17.08
C GLU A 11 0.51 -4.39 17.61
N HIS A 12 -0.25 -4.66 18.67
CA HIS A 12 -0.39 -6.00 19.27
C HIS A 12 -1.41 -6.88 18.54
N THR A 13 -2.23 -6.30 17.65
CA THR A 13 -3.15 -7.07 16.82
C THR A 13 -2.36 -8.05 15.95
N LYS A 14 -2.74 -9.33 15.98
CA LYS A 14 -2.12 -10.37 15.14
C LYS A 14 -2.35 -10.04 13.66
N PHE A 15 -1.29 -10.13 12.84
CA PHE A 15 -1.37 -9.93 11.40
C PHE A 15 -2.34 -10.92 10.72
N SER A 16 -2.51 -12.12 11.28
CA SER A 16 -3.50 -13.10 10.81
C SER A 16 -4.93 -12.54 10.72
N ILE A 17 -5.29 -11.58 11.57
CA ILE A 17 -6.59 -10.90 11.56
C ILE A 17 -6.68 -9.98 10.34
N LEU A 18 -5.62 -9.21 10.06
CA LEU A 18 -5.54 -8.34 8.89
C LEU A 18 -5.48 -9.16 7.58
N ALA A 19 -4.73 -10.25 7.55
CA ALA A 19 -4.70 -11.19 6.42
C ALA A 19 -6.08 -11.81 6.16
N SER A 20 -6.84 -12.11 7.23
CA SER A 20 -8.22 -12.60 7.13
C SER A 20 -9.17 -11.54 6.56
N LEU A 21 -9.00 -10.26 6.93
CA LEU A 21 -9.71 -9.14 6.32
C LEU A 21 -9.43 -9.09 4.80
N PHE A 22 -8.16 -9.12 4.40
CA PHE A 22 -7.78 -9.06 2.99
C PHE A 22 -8.36 -10.21 2.18
N ASN A 23 -8.27 -11.45 2.68
CA ASN A 23 -8.84 -12.64 2.04
C ASN A 23 -10.36 -12.55 1.90
N TRP A 24 -11.05 -12.02 2.90
CA TRP A 24 -12.49 -11.84 2.83
C TRP A 24 -12.89 -10.76 1.82
N ILE A 25 -12.18 -9.62 1.82
CA ILE A 25 -12.44 -8.50 0.91
C ILE A 25 -12.18 -8.90 -0.54
N SER A 26 -11.09 -9.61 -0.83
CA SER A 26 -10.73 -10.02 -2.19
C SER A 26 -11.74 -10.96 -2.83
N LYS A 27 -12.39 -11.82 -2.03
CA LYS A 27 -13.44 -12.75 -2.48
C LYS A 27 -14.83 -12.12 -2.56
N THR A 28 -15.02 -10.96 -1.94
CA THR A 28 -16.32 -10.28 -1.93
C THR A 28 -16.50 -9.46 -3.20
N LYS A 29 -17.66 -9.55 -3.88
CA LYS A 29 -17.93 -8.74 -5.08
C LYS A 29 -18.48 -7.35 -4.75
N THR A 30 -19.33 -7.25 -3.74
CA THR A 30 -20.08 -6.01 -3.42
C THR A 30 -19.23 -4.99 -2.66
N SER A 31 -19.11 -3.77 -3.20
CA SER A 31 -18.33 -2.68 -2.58
C SER A 31 -18.81 -2.29 -1.17
N SER A 32 -20.13 -2.20 -0.94
CA SER A 32 -20.69 -1.87 0.38
C SER A 32 -20.30 -2.88 1.47
N ARG A 33 -20.30 -4.18 1.13
CA ARG A 33 -19.89 -5.26 2.03
C ARG A 33 -18.39 -5.18 2.36
N LYS A 34 -17.54 -4.87 1.37
CA LYS A 34 -16.10 -4.64 1.60
C LYS A 34 -15.87 -3.50 2.58
N ARG A 35 -16.53 -2.36 2.36
CA ARG A 35 -16.47 -1.18 3.23
C ARG A 35 -16.93 -1.50 4.66
N SER A 36 -18.08 -2.15 4.81
CA SER A 36 -18.58 -2.57 6.12
C SER A 36 -17.60 -3.50 6.86
N LYS A 37 -16.95 -4.43 6.15
CA LYS A 37 -15.95 -5.31 6.76
C LYS A 37 -14.68 -4.56 7.18
N PHE A 38 -14.22 -3.61 6.35
CA PHE A 38 -13.11 -2.73 6.70
C PHE A 38 -13.44 -1.89 7.94
N ARG A 39 -14.63 -1.27 7.99
CA ARG A 39 -15.13 -0.55 9.17
C ARG A 39 -15.10 -1.42 10.43
N LYS A 40 -15.66 -2.64 10.35
CA LYS A 40 -15.62 -3.59 11.48
C LYS A 40 -14.20 -3.90 11.95
N PHE A 41 -13.24 -4.02 11.02
CA PHE A 41 -11.85 -4.25 11.40
C PHE A 41 -11.25 -3.07 12.17
N ILE A 42 -11.44 -1.84 11.66
CA ILE A 42 -10.95 -0.62 12.32
C ILE A 42 -11.54 -0.50 13.73
N ASP A 43 -12.85 -0.65 13.87
CA ASP A 43 -13.53 -0.45 15.16
C ASP A 43 -13.20 -1.54 16.19
N THR A 44 -12.84 -2.75 15.74
CA THR A 44 -12.59 -3.90 16.64
C THR A 44 -11.12 -4.06 17.00
N PHE A 45 -10.20 -3.77 16.06
CA PHE A 45 -8.80 -4.18 16.18
C PHE A 45 -7.78 -3.04 16.08
N CYS A 46 -8.24 -1.81 15.85
CA CYS A 46 -7.37 -0.64 15.80
C CYS A 46 -7.71 0.34 16.93
N SER A 47 -6.67 0.90 17.55
CA SER A 47 -6.79 1.97 18.53
C SER A 47 -6.76 3.34 17.83
N PRO A 48 -7.59 4.32 18.23
CA PRO A 48 -7.51 5.69 17.75
C PRO A 48 -6.15 6.37 17.99
N SER A 49 -5.39 5.89 18.98
CA SER A 49 -4.03 6.37 19.25
C SER A 49 -3.02 5.92 18.19
N ASP A 50 -3.33 4.88 17.41
CA ASP A 50 -2.42 4.27 16.45
C ASP A 50 -3.18 3.62 15.28
N TYR A 51 -3.91 4.41 14.48
CA TYR A 51 -4.47 3.90 13.24
C TYR A 51 -3.40 3.63 12.17
N PHE A 52 -2.32 4.40 12.21
CA PHE A 52 -1.31 4.41 11.15
C PHE A 52 -0.65 3.04 10.96
N SER A 53 -0.33 2.33 12.06
CA SER A 53 0.26 0.99 12.02
C SER A 53 -0.50 -0.01 11.15
N ALA A 54 -1.83 0.02 11.17
CA ALA A 54 -2.66 -0.85 10.32
C ALA A 54 -2.94 -0.23 8.95
N VAL A 55 -3.30 1.06 8.90
CA VAL A 55 -3.72 1.73 7.67
C VAL A 55 -2.60 1.76 6.63
N ARG A 56 -1.33 1.91 7.04
CA ARG A 56 -0.19 1.85 6.12
C ARG A 56 -0.02 0.49 5.43
N LEU A 57 -0.44 -0.60 6.07
CA LEU A 57 -0.42 -1.95 5.48
C LEU A 57 -1.61 -2.18 4.55
N ILE A 58 -2.72 -1.46 4.74
CA ILE A 58 -3.93 -1.50 3.90
C ILE A 58 -3.79 -0.61 2.66
N LEU A 59 -3.06 0.50 2.78
CA LEU A 59 -2.76 1.46 1.71
C LEU A 59 -1.24 1.57 1.48
N PRO A 60 -0.53 0.47 1.17
CA PRO A 60 0.94 0.44 1.14
C PRO A 60 1.54 1.34 0.07
N ASN A 61 0.79 1.66 -0.99
CA ASN A 61 1.19 2.60 -2.03
C ASN A 61 1.13 4.08 -1.59
N LEU A 62 0.45 4.37 -0.48
CA LEU A 62 0.35 5.71 0.12
C LEU A 62 1.28 5.87 1.33
N ASP A 63 1.98 4.81 1.75
CA ASP A 63 3.02 4.89 2.78
C ASP A 63 4.27 5.60 2.23
N ARG A 64 4.55 6.77 2.83
CA ARG A 64 5.69 7.65 2.51
C ARG A 64 6.79 7.63 3.56
N GLU A 65 6.48 7.22 4.79
CA GLU A 65 7.51 7.04 5.82
C GLU A 65 8.42 5.87 5.47
N ARG A 66 7.84 4.81 4.89
CA ARG A 66 8.62 3.69 4.36
C ARG A 66 8.95 3.94 2.90
N GLY A 67 10.24 4.14 2.65
CA GLY A 67 10.81 4.29 1.31
C GLY A 67 10.56 3.08 0.39
N THR A 68 11.29 3.03 -0.72
CA THR A 68 11.23 1.87 -1.61
C THR A 68 11.91 0.66 -0.97
N TYR A 69 11.30 -0.52 -1.08
CA TYR A 69 11.97 -1.75 -0.69
C TYR A 69 13.08 -2.16 -1.69
N GLY A 70 13.06 -1.61 -2.92
CA GLY A 70 13.92 -2.07 -4.01
C GLY A 70 13.58 -3.48 -4.51
N LEU A 71 12.40 -4.00 -4.17
CA LEU A 71 11.98 -5.38 -4.43
C LEU A 71 10.80 -5.41 -5.42
N LYS A 72 11.11 -5.32 -6.71
CA LYS A 72 10.17 -5.71 -7.78
C LYS A 72 10.20 -7.22 -7.98
N GLU A 73 9.22 -7.76 -8.71
CA GLU A 73 8.96 -9.20 -8.84
C GLU A 73 10.22 -10.00 -9.23
N SER A 74 11.06 -9.48 -10.13
CA SER A 74 12.31 -10.14 -10.53
C SER A 74 13.38 -10.19 -9.43
N VAL A 75 13.47 -9.16 -8.60
CA VAL A 75 14.45 -9.12 -7.49
C VAL A 75 13.91 -9.91 -6.30
N LEU A 76 12.61 -9.78 -6.06
CA LEU A 76 11.90 -10.49 -5.01
C LEU A 76 11.88 -12.00 -5.28
N SER A 77 11.76 -12.46 -6.53
CA SER A 77 11.86 -13.89 -6.88
C SER A 77 13.20 -14.48 -6.47
N VAL A 78 14.30 -13.81 -6.82
CA VAL A 78 15.66 -14.24 -6.45
C VAL A 78 15.84 -14.22 -4.93
N SER A 79 15.38 -13.16 -4.27
CA SER A 79 15.51 -13.03 -2.82
C SER A 79 14.69 -14.10 -2.07
N LEU A 80 13.51 -14.48 -2.57
CA LEU A 80 12.70 -15.58 -2.02
C LEU A 80 13.35 -16.94 -2.25
N ILE A 81 13.99 -17.17 -3.41
CA ILE A 81 14.74 -18.41 -3.68
C ILE A 81 15.88 -18.57 -2.68
N GLU A 82 16.65 -17.51 -2.45
CA GLU A 82 17.74 -17.48 -1.47
C GLU A 82 17.20 -17.66 -0.04
N ALA A 83 16.12 -16.97 0.33
CA ALA A 83 15.52 -17.04 1.67
C ALA A 83 14.95 -18.42 2.00
N LEU A 84 14.52 -19.17 0.98
CA LEU A 84 14.03 -20.54 1.10
C LEU A 84 15.15 -21.59 0.98
N GLY A 85 16.40 -21.18 0.76
CA GLY A 85 17.53 -22.10 0.55
C GLY A 85 17.36 -23.01 -0.68
N MET A 86 16.61 -22.57 -1.70
CA MET A 86 16.33 -23.39 -2.88
C MET A 86 17.47 -23.33 -3.89
N SER A 87 17.77 -24.47 -4.53
CA SER A 87 18.60 -24.46 -5.75
C SER A 87 17.90 -23.67 -6.86
N ARG A 88 18.68 -22.86 -7.57
CA ARG A 88 18.21 -22.05 -8.70
C ARG A 88 17.71 -22.90 -9.87
N ASP A 89 18.19 -24.14 -9.97
CA ASP A 89 17.81 -25.10 -11.00
C ASP A 89 16.56 -25.90 -10.64
N SER A 90 16.01 -25.70 -9.44
CA SER A 90 14.78 -26.38 -9.04
C SER A 90 13.58 -25.92 -9.87
N PRO A 91 12.60 -26.81 -10.15
CA PRO A 91 11.38 -26.44 -10.88
C PRO A 91 10.63 -25.26 -10.24
N ASP A 92 10.68 -25.15 -8.92
CA ASP A 92 10.03 -24.06 -8.17
C ASP A 92 10.77 -22.73 -8.29
N ALA A 93 12.11 -22.74 -8.30
CA ALA A 93 12.90 -21.55 -8.61
C ALA A 93 12.63 -21.08 -10.04
N PHE A 94 12.61 -21.99 -11.01
CA PHE A 94 12.26 -21.67 -12.40
C PHE A 94 10.87 -21.06 -12.51
N LYS A 95 9.90 -21.57 -11.75
CA LYS A 95 8.52 -21.07 -11.70
C LYS A 95 8.43 -19.66 -11.11
N LEU A 96 9.14 -19.37 -10.02
CA LEU A 96 9.21 -18.03 -9.42
C LEU A 96 9.84 -17.01 -10.36
N ILE A 97 10.93 -17.38 -11.02
CA ILE A 97 11.63 -16.51 -11.98
C ILE A 97 10.73 -16.23 -13.19
N ASN A 98 10.06 -17.27 -13.71
CA ASN A 98 9.19 -17.19 -14.89
C ASN A 98 7.71 -17.05 -14.53
N TRP A 99 7.38 -16.35 -13.45
CA TRP A 99 6.01 -16.21 -12.92
C TRP A 99 4.99 -15.70 -13.95
N ARG A 100 5.42 -14.91 -14.95
CA ARG A 100 4.55 -14.43 -16.04
C ARG A 100 4.04 -15.56 -16.94
N LYS A 101 4.84 -16.61 -17.12
CA LYS A 101 4.51 -17.78 -17.96
C LYS A 101 3.95 -18.96 -17.15
N GLY A 102 3.97 -18.87 -15.82
CA GLY A 102 3.54 -19.96 -14.93
C GLY A 102 4.56 -21.10 -14.77
N GLY A 103 5.83 -20.88 -15.15
CA GLY A 103 6.88 -21.91 -15.18
C GLY A 103 7.07 -22.50 -16.58
N ALA A 104 7.55 -23.75 -16.65
CA ALA A 104 7.88 -24.43 -17.92
C ALA A 104 6.65 -24.73 -18.81
N ASN A 105 5.44 -24.81 -18.21
CA ASN A 105 4.18 -25.00 -18.93
C ASN A 105 3.41 -23.68 -18.96
N ALA A 106 3.13 -23.18 -20.16
CA ALA A 106 2.66 -21.81 -20.45
C ALA A 106 1.23 -21.45 -19.99
N THR A 107 0.59 -22.24 -19.10
CA THR A 107 -0.85 -22.16 -18.79
C THR A 107 -1.18 -22.47 -17.32
N GLY A 108 -0.25 -22.26 -16.39
CA GLY A 108 -0.57 -22.39 -14.95
C GLY A 108 -1.71 -21.45 -14.54
N ALA A 109 -2.64 -21.91 -13.71
CA ALA A 109 -3.83 -21.16 -13.28
C ALA A 109 -3.52 -19.76 -12.68
N ASN A 110 -2.30 -19.57 -12.19
CA ASN A 110 -1.79 -18.34 -11.57
C ASN A 110 -0.74 -17.58 -12.41
N ALA A 111 -0.53 -17.97 -13.67
CA ALA A 111 0.39 -17.29 -14.58
C ALA A 111 0.06 -15.79 -14.69
N GLY A 112 1.09 -14.94 -14.61
CA GLY A 112 0.90 -13.49 -14.61
C GLY A 112 0.47 -12.89 -13.26
N ASN A 113 0.43 -13.69 -12.18
CA ASN A 113 0.25 -13.19 -10.82
C ASN A 113 1.37 -13.68 -9.89
N PHE A 114 2.40 -12.84 -9.73
CA PHE A 114 3.58 -13.16 -8.92
C PHE A 114 3.23 -13.64 -7.51
N SER A 115 2.35 -12.93 -6.79
CA SER A 115 2.02 -13.26 -5.40
C SER A 115 1.36 -14.63 -5.27
N LEU A 116 0.49 -15.01 -6.22
CA LEU A 116 -0.14 -16.33 -6.23
C LEU A 116 0.86 -17.43 -6.60
N VAL A 117 1.72 -17.19 -7.59
CA VAL A 117 2.81 -18.12 -7.94
C VAL A 117 3.76 -18.33 -6.76
N ALA A 118 4.12 -17.26 -6.05
CA ALA A 118 4.95 -17.34 -4.86
C ALA A 118 4.27 -18.10 -3.74
N SER A 119 2.96 -17.87 -3.52
CA SER A 119 2.15 -18.63 -2.56
C SER A 119 2.18 -20.14 -2.86
N GLU A 120 2.06 -20.57 -4.11
CA GLU A 120 2.12 -21.99 -4.46
C GLU A 120 3.48 -22.64 -4.12
N VAL A 121 4.58 -21.91 -4.36
CA VAL A 121 5.93 -22.38 -4.05
C VAL A 121 6.17 -22.43 -2.53
N LEU A 122 5.66 -21.44 -1.82
CA LEU A 122 5.72 -21.34 -0.36
C LEU A 122 4.88 -22.41 0.33
N GLN A 123 3.71 -22.77 -0.22
CA GLN A 123 2.81 -23.77 0.36
C GLN A 123 3.47 -25.13 0.59
N ARG A 124 4.46 -25.49 -0.24
CA ARG A 124 5.18 -26.76 -0.13
C ARG A 124 6.28 -26.76 0.93
N ARG A 125 6.60 -25.59 1.50
CA ARG A 125 7.79 -25.36 2.36
C ARG A 125 7.47 -24.67 3.69
N GLN A 126 6.35 -23.96 3.78
CA GLN A 126 5.88 -23.35 5.02
C GLN A 126 4.87 -24.24 5.76
N GLY A 127 4.87 -24.14 7.08
CA GLY A 127 3.84 -24.74 7.91
C GLY A 127 2.46 -24.12 7.67
N THR A 128 1.41 -24.87 7.98
CA THR A 128 0.02 -24.41 7.88
C THR A 128 -0.38 -23.45 9.01
N THR A 129 0.38 -23.43 10.10
CA THR A 129 0.09 -22.64 11.30
C THR A 129 0.78 -21.28 11.23
N SER A 130 0.05 -20.23 11.63
CA SER A 130 0.61 -18.87 11.76
C SER A 130 1.63 -18.83 12.90
N GLY A 131 2.76 -18.15 12.70
CA GLY A 131 3.73 -17.89 13.76
C GLY A 131 3.31 -16.78 14.73
N GLY A 132 2.10 -16.23 14.58
CA GLY A 132 1.56 -15.24 15.51
C GLY A 132 2.13 -13.83 15.36
N LEU A 133 2.75 -13.52 14.21
CA LEU A 133 3.29 -12.20 13.90
C LEU A 133 2.26 -11.10 14.14
N THR A 134 2.63 -10.08 14.88
CA THR A 134 1.79 -8.90 15.16
C THR A 134 1.96 -7.81 14.09
N ILE A 135 1.03 -6.85 14.03
CA ILE A 135 1.12 -5.70 13.11
C ILE A 135 2.39 -4.88 13.39
N GLY A 136 2.73 -4.65 14.66
CA GLY A 136 3.94 -3.94 15.07
C GLY A 136 5.22 -4.66 14.63
N GLU A 137 5.31 -5.97 14.90
CA GLU A 137 6.46 -6.78 14.44
C GLU A 137 6.58 -6.80 12.91
N LEU A 138 5.47 -6.91 12.19
CA LEU A 138 5.47 -6.85 10.74
C LEU A 138 5.98 -5.49 10.24
N ASN A 139 5.51 -4.38 10.83
CA ASN A 139 6.01 -3.05 10.48
C ASN A 139 7.51 -2.95 10.73
N GLY A 140 8.01 -3.40 11.89
CA GLY A 140 9.44 -3.40 12.18
C GLY A 140 10.28 -4.23 11.20
N LEU A 141 9.79 -5.40 10.77
CA LEU A 141 10.46 -6.20 9.75
C LEU A 141 10.43 -5.52 8.37
N LEU A 142 9.33 -4.87 8.00
CA LEU A 142 9.24 -4.12 6.74
C LEU A 142 10.09 -2.84 6.76
N ASP A 143 10.23 -2.18 7.91
CA ASP A 143 11.13 -1.04 8.09
C ASP A 143 12.58 -1.50 7.91
N LYS A 144 12.98 -2.61 8.55
CA LYS A 144 14.29 -3.24 8.34
C LYS A 144 14.52 -3.63 6.88
N LEU A 145 13.52 -4.21 6.22
CA LEU A 145 13.61 -4.59 4.80
C LEU A 145 13.84 -3.37 3.89
N ALA A 146 13.20 -2.24 4.20
CA ALA A 146 13.33 -0.99 3.46
C ALA A 146 14.68 -0.32 3.70
N SER A 147 15.22 -0.39 4.92
CA SER A 147 16.54 0.16 5.25
C SER A 147 17.72 -0.73 4.84
N SER A 148 17.50 -1.99 4.49
CA SER A 148 18.58 -2.89 4.05
C SER A 148 19.20 -2.48 2.71
N GLU A 149 20.52 -2.34 2.70
CA GLU A 149 21.29 -1.90 1.52
C GLU A 149 21.70 -3.08 0.62
N ASN A 150 22.06 -4.21 1.21
CA ASN A 150 22.55 -5.37 0.46
C ASN A 150 21.50 -6.49 0.36
N ARG A 151 21.74 -7.40 -0.61
CA ARG A 151 20.83 -8.53 -0.88
C ARG A 151 20.76 -9.50 0.30
N GLY A 152 21.87 -9.76 0.98
CA GLY A 152 21.95 -10.71 2.09
C GLY A 152 21.02 -10.32 3.25
N GLU A 153 21.02 -9.06 3.65
CA GLU A 153 20.13 -8.55 4.69
C GLU A 153 18.65 -8.66 4.31
N LYS A 154 18.29 -8.29 3.07
CA LYS A 154 16.92 -8.45 2.56
C LYS A 154 16.50 -9.92 2.60
N THR A 155 17.37 -10.83 2.18
CA THR A 155 17.16 -12.27 2.24
C THR A 155 16.94 -12.74 3.68
N SER A 156 17.74 -12.29 4.65
CA SER A 156 17.55 -12.63 6.07
C SER A 156 16.22 -12.14 6.63
N VAL A 157 15.79 -10.93 6.27
CA VAL A 157 14.49 -10.39 6.69
C VAL A 157 13.33 -11.19 6.08
N LEU A 158 13.43 -11.52 4.78
CA LEU A 158 12.44 -12.36 4.11
C LEU A 158 12.37 -13.76 4.73
N ALA A 159 13.51 -14.37 5.07
CA ALA A 159 13.55 -15.65 5.78
C ALA A 159 12.87 -15.57 7.15
N ALA A 160 13.11 -14.48 7.90
CA ALA A 160 12.43 -14.25 9.18
C ALA A 160 10.90 -14.11 9.02
N LEU A 161 10.44 -13.39 7.99
CA LEU A 161 9.01 -13.28 7.65
C LEU A 161 8.42 -14.64 7.29
N ILE A 162 9.10 -15.42 6.46
CA ILE A 162 8.69 -16.78 6.05
C ILE A 162 8.55 -17.69 7.28
N ASN A 163 9.48 -17.63 8.23
CA ASN A 163 9.43 -18.47 9.44
C ASN A 163 8.34 -18.06 10.44
N LYS A 164 7.91 -16.79 10.44
CA LYS A 164 6.88 -16.26 11.34
C LYS A 164 5.46 -16.29 10.77
N THR A 165 5.28 -16.76 9.54
CA THR A 165 3.99 -16.67 8.84
C THR A 165 3.60 -17.97 8.17
N ASN A 166 2.30 -18.18 8.01
CA ASN A 166 1.80 -19.20 7.09
C ASN A 166 1.83 -18.67 5.64
N THR A 167 1.59 -19.55 4.68
CA THR A 167 1.58 -19.21 3.25
C THR A 167 0.61 -18.08 2.90
N GLN A 168 -0.58 -18.06 3.50
CA GLN A 168 -1.61 -17.06 3.21
C GLN A 168 -1.18 -15.67 3.69
N GLU A 169 -0.58 -15.59 4.88
CA GLU A 169 -0.01 -14.36 5.45
C GLU A 169 1.17 -13.86 4.61
N MET A 170 2.11 -14.75 4.26
CA MET A 170 3.27 -14.39 3.46
C MET A 170 2.88 -13.89 2.06
N MET A 171 1.85 -14.46 1.45
CA MET A 171 1.28 -13.96 0.18
C MET A 171 0.83 -12.50 0.31
N TRP A 172 0.13 -12.15 1.40
CA TRP A 172 -0.29 -10.76 1.64
C TRP A 172 0.90 -9.83 1.91
N ILE A 173 1.92 -10.31 2.63
CA ILE A 173 3.16 -9.55 2.85
C ILE A 173 3.87 -9.26 1.53
N ILE A 174 3.94 -10.24 0.61
CA ILE A 174 4.48 -10.02 -0.74
C ILE A 174 3.69 -8.92 -1.47
N MET A 175 2.36 -8.92 -1.36
CA MET A 175 1.51 -7.88 -1.96
C MET A 175 1.71 -6.50 -1.31
N ILE A 176 1.98 -6.45 0.00
CA ILE A 176 2.35 -5.22 0.73
C ILE A 176 3.71 -4.69 0.24
N ILE A 177 4.71 -5.57 0.08
CA ILE A 177 6.05 -5.21 -0.42
C ILE A 177 5.97 -4.67 -1.85
N LEU A 178 5.17 -5.31 -2.70
CA LEU A 178 4.92 -4.85 -4.07
C LEU A 178 4.06 -3.58 -4.13
N LYS A 179 3.47 -3.17 -2.99
CA LYS A 179 2.53 -2.05 -2.85
C LYS A 179 1.29 -2.21 -3.76
N ASP A 180 0.82 -3.45 -3.96
CA ASP A 180 -0.34 -3.79 -4.78
C ASP A 180 -1.16 -4.95 -4.17
N LEU A 181 -2.17 -4.60 -3.35
CA LEU A 181 -3.03 -5.58 -2.65
C LEU A 181 -4.19 -6.12 -3.50
N LYS A 182 -4.53 -5.49 -4.63
CA LYS A 182 -5.64 -5.92 -5.52
C LYS A 182 -6.96 -6.24 -4.80
N LEU A 183 -7.30 -5.51 -3.73
CA LEU A 183 -8.50 -5.75 -2.91
C LEU A 183 -9.83 -5.46 -3.62
N GLY A 184 -9.78 -4.73 -4.74
CA GLY A 184 -10.97 -4.30 -5.48
C GLY A 184 -11.88 -3.37 -4.66
N ILE A 185 -11.28 -2.59 -3.76
CA ILE A 185 -11.86 -1.44 -3.07
C ILE A 185 -10.94 -0.25 -3.35
N SER A 186 -11.50 0.91 -3.69
CA SER A 186 -10.69 2.09 -4.03
C SER A 186 -10.13 2.78 -2.78
N GLU A 187 -8.99 3.45 -2.93
CA GLU A 187 -8.42 4.34 -1.89
C GLU A 187 -9.47 5.31 -1.35
N LYS A 188 -10.21 5.96 -2.25
CA LYS A 188 -11.33 6.86 -1.92
C LYS A 188 -12.37 6.19 -1.02
N SER A 189 -12.74 4.95 -1.31
CA SER A 189 -13.69 4.20 -0.50
C SER A 189 -13.11 3.88 0.88
N ILE A 190 -11.83 3.54 0.97
CA ILE A 190 -11.14 3.31 2.25
C ILE A 190 -11.08 4.61 3.06
N PHE A 191 -10.71 5.74 2.45
CA PHE A 191 -10.67 7.04 3.13
C PHE A 191 -12.04 7.45 3.66
N HIS A 192 -13.08 7.46 2.83
CA HIS A 192 -14.44 7.80 3.27
C HIS A 192 -14.97 6.85 4.34
N GLU A 193 -14.59 5.57 4.24
CA GLU A 193 -14.94 4.60 5.25
C GLU A 193 -14.06 4.70 6.49
N PHE A 194 -12.90 5.36 6.47
CA PHE A 194 -12.07 5.64 7.64
C PHE A 194 -12.58 6.90 8.36
N HIS A 195 -12.66 8.02 7.64
CA HIS A 195 -13.16 9.30 8.11
C HIS A 195 -13.70 10.16 6.94
N PRO A 196 -14.84 10.87 7.06
CA PRO A 196 -15.39 11.68 5.97
C PRO A 196 -14.41 12.70 5.38
N ASP A 197 -13.59 13.31 6.21
CA ASP A 197 -12.60 14.34 5.82
C ASP A 197 -11.23 13.77 5.35
N ALA A 198 -11.05 12.44 5.34
CA ALA A 198 -9.73 11.84 5.08
C ALA A 198 -9.23 12.03 3.64
N GLU A 199 -10.11 11.93 2.64
CA GLU A 199 -9.71 12.11 1.24
C GLU A 199 -9.23 13.55 1.01
N ASP A 200 -9.98 14.54 1.50
CA ASP A 200 -9.65 15.95 1.35
C ASP A 200 -8.34 16.32 2.06
N LEU A 201 -8.17 15.85 3.30
CA LEU A 201 -6.93 16.07 4.04
C LEU A 201 -5.73 15.40 3.36
N PHE A 202 -5.89 14.15 2.89
CA PHE A 202 -4.81 13.47 2.16
C PHE A 202 -4.47 14.18 0.86
N ASN A 203 -5.46 14.70 0.13
CA ASN A 203 -5.21 15.37 -1.15
C ASN A 203 -4.34 16.62 -1.02
N VAL A 204 -4.40 17.35 0.10
CA VAL A 204 -3.62 18.57 0.33
C VAL A 204 -2.32 18.37 1.10
N THR A 205 -2.13 17.19 1.72
CA THR A 205 -0.94 16.90 2.55
C THR A 205 -0.08 15.76 2.00
N CYS A 206 -0.70 14.82 1.28
CA CYS A 206 -0.11 13.57 0.83
C CYS A 206 0.56 12.74 1.94
N ASP A 207 0.11 12.93 3.19
CA ASP A 207 0.66 12.33 4.39
C ASP A 207 -0.39 11.43 5.06
N LEU A 208 -0.20 10.12 4.90
CA LEU A 208 -1.12 9.13 5.45
C LEU A 208 -1.08 9.10 6.99
N LYS A 209 0.08 9.37 7.60
CA LYS A 209 0.23 9.37 9.05
C LYS A 209 -0.49 10.55 9.65
N LEU A 210 -0.30 11.75 9.09
CA LEU A 210 -1.03 12.94 9.50
C LEU A 210 -2.54 12.74 9.42
N VAL A 211 -3.04 12.09 8.36
CA VAL A 211 -4.47 11.74 8.23
C VAL A 211 -4.91 10.85 9.40
N CYS A 212 -4.17 9.79 9.71
CA CYS A 212 -4.47 8.89 10.82
C CYS A 212 -4.39 9.57 12.20
N GLU A 213 -3.41 10.46 12.40
CA GLU A 213 -3.17 11.14 13.68
C GLU A 213 -4.16 12.28 13.94
N LYS A 214 -4.60 12.98 12.89
CA LYS A 214 -5.52 14.13 13.00
C LYS A 214 -6.98 13.69 13.06
N LEU A 215 -7.35 12.63 12.33
CA LEU A 215 -8.74 12.18 12.16
C LEU A 215 -9.04 10.94 13.02
N ARG A 216 -8.76 11.05 14.33
CA ARG A 216 -8.92 9.93 15.29
C ARG A 216 -10.37 9.64 15.63
N ASP A 217 -11.21 10.67 15.70
CA ASP A 217 -12.65 10.52 15.93
C ASP A 217 -13.40 10.73 14.62
N ARG A 218 -13.98 9.64 14.11
CA ARG A 218 -14.81 9.64 12.90
C ARG A 218 -15.99 10.62 12.94
N ASN A 219 -16.51 10.91 14.13
CA ASN A 219 -17.70 11.73 14.31
C ASN A 219 -17.35 13.23 14.41
N GLN A 220 -16.08 13.57 14.57
CA GLN A 220 -15.61 14.93 14.64
C GLN A 220 -15.27 15.46 13.24
N ARG A 221 -16.00 16.48 12.77
CA ARG A 221 -15.67 17.16 11.51
C ARG A 221 -14.56 18.19 11.73
N HIS A 222 -13.62 18.24 10.79
CA HIS A 222 -12.54 19.21 10.82
C HIS A 222 -12.75 20.27 9.74
N LYS A 223 -12.29 21.50 10.01
CA LYS A 223 -12.25 22.55 8.98
C LYS A 223 -11.33 22.07 7.85
N ARG A 224 -11.77 22.27 6.61
CA ARG A 224 -10.96 22.00 5.43
C ARG A 224 -9.63 22.74 5.53
N GLN A 225 -8.55 21.99 5.38
CA GLN A 225 -7.20 22.53 5.33
C GLN A 225 -6.89 22.95 3.90
N ASP A 226 -6.30 24.12 3.74
CA ASP A 226 -5.84 24.61 2.44
C ASP A 226 -4.43 24.09 2.13
N ILE A 227 -4.01 24.28 0.88
CA ILE A 227 -2.67 23.91 0.42
C ILE A 227 -1.64 24.76 1.16
N GLU A 228 -0.62 24.09 1.69
CA GLU A 228 0.50 24.73 2.37
C GLU A 228 1.77 24.67 1.51
N VAL A 229 2.50 25.78 1.46
CA VAL A 229 3.77 25.87 0.73
C VAL A 229 4.79 24.91 1.35
N GLY A 230 5.44 24.11 0.51
CA GLY A 230 6.44 23.13 0.92
C GLY A 230 5.86 21.73 1.17
N LYS A 231 4.54 21.55 1.11
CA LYS A 231 3.89 20.24 1.23
C LYS A 231 3.37 19.74 -0.12
N ALA A 232 3.58 18.45 -0.38
CA ALA A 232 3.11 17.84 -1.60
C ALA A 232 1.56 17.80 -1.66
N VAL A 233 0.99 18.12 -2.82
CA VAL A 233 -0.45 18.09 -3.06
C VAL A 233 -0.75 17.13 -4.20
N ARG A 234 -1.80 16.31 -4.05
CA ARG A 234 -2.22 15.36 -5.07
C ARG A 234 -2.65 16.13 -6.34
N PRO A 235 -1.97 15.93 -7.48
CA PRO A 235 -2.30 16.68 -8.68
C PRO A 235 -3.67 16.28 -9.22
N GLN A 236 -4.41 17.26 -9.73
CA GLN A 236 -5.64 17.00 -10.46
C GLN A 236 -5.34 16.18 -11.73
N LEU A 237 -6.20 15.19 -12.01
CA LEU A 237 -6.09 14.32 -13.18
C LEU A 237 -7.14 14.69 -14.22
N ALA A 238 -6.80 14.48 -15.49
CA ALA A 238 -7.74 14.62 -16.60
C ALA A 238 -8.50 13.32 -16.84
N MET A 239 -9.81 13.43 -17.07
CA MET A 239 -10.64 12.32 -17.54
C MET A 239 -10.46 12.16 -19.05
N ARG A 240 -10.20 10.93 -19.51
CA ARG A 240 -10.17 10.62 -20.95
C ARG A 240 -11.58 10.69 -21.53
N VAL A 241 -11.70 11.32 -22.69
CA VAL A 241 -12.91 11.42 -23.51
C VAL A 241 -12.58 10.98 -24.94
N SER A 242 -13.59 10.54 -25.70
CA SER A 242 -13.40 10.07 -27.07
C SER A 242 -13.05 11.19 -28.03
N ASP A 243 -13.71 12.33 -27.87
CA ASP A 243 -13.66 13.47 -28.78
C ASP A 243 -14.13 14.76 -28.08
N ALA A 244 -14.01 15.88 -28.78
CA ALA A 244 -14.40 17.20 -28.28
C ALA A 244 -15.91 17.33 -27.98
N HIS A 245 -16.77 16.64 -28.73
CA HIS A 245 -18.22 16.71 -28.54
C HIS A 245 -18.63 16.01 -27.23
N ALA A 246 -18.06 14.83 -26.97
CA ALA A 246 -18.22 14.11 -25.71
C ALA A 246 -17.68 14.92 -24.52
N ALA A 247 -16.56 15.64 -24.70
CA ALA A 247 -16.03 16.56 -23.70
C ALA A 247 -17.02 17.69 -23.41
N TRP A 248 -17.51 18.36 -24.46
CA TRP A 248 -18.43 19.50 -24.35
C TRP A 248 -19.73 19.13 -23.63
N LYS A 249 -20.29 17.95 -23.95
CA LYS A 249 -21.48 17.42 -23.27
C LYS A 249 -21.28 17.25 -21.76
N LYS A 250 -20.08 16.85 -21.32
CA LYS A 250 -19.73 16.71 -19.89
C LYS A 250 -19.44 18.03 -19.20
N LEU A 251 -19.06 19.06 -19.96
CA LEU A 251 -18.83 20.41 -19.45
C LEU A 251 -20.13 21.20 -19.27
N HIS A 252 -21.26 20.67 -19.76
CA HIS A 252 -22.60 21.25 -19.60
C HIS A 252 -22.69 22.69 -20.10
N GLY A 253 -21.98 23.03 -21.19
CA GLY A 253 -22.00 24.36 -21.80
C GLY A 253 -21.36 25.47 -20.96
N LYS A 254 -20.59 25.12 -19.92
CA LYS A 254 -19.80 26.09 -19.15
C LYS A 254 -18.70 26.69 -20.01
N GLU A 255 -18.35 27.93 -19.73
CA GLU A 255 -17.12 28.54 -20.27
C GLU A 255 -15.90 27.73 -19.83
N VAL A 256 -14.98 27.50 -20.78
CA VAL A 256 -13.78 26.71 -20.56
C VAL A 256 -12.57 27.34 -21.22
N VAL A 257 -11.40 27.04 -20.69
CA VAL A 257 -10.10 27.35 -21.29
C VAL A 257 -9.57 26.08 -21.95
N VAL A 258 -9.00 26.22 -23.14
CA VAL A 258 -8.33 25.13 -23.88
C VAL A 258 -6.83 25.40 -23.86
N GLU A 259 -6.07 24.44 -23.33
CA GLU A 259 -4.62 24.52 -23.22
C GLU A 259 -3.95 23.35 -23.95
N CYS A 260 -2.74 23.57 -24.44
CA CYS A 260 -1.94 22.50 -25.04
C CYS A 260 -1.53 21.48 -23.97
N LYS A 261 -1.78 20.19 -24.22
CA LYS A 261 -1.27 19.11 -23.36
C LYS A 261 0.17 18.79 -23.76
N PHE A 262 1.12 19.34 -23.03
CA PHE A 262 2.53 18.99 -23.17
C PHE A 262 2.79 17.51 -22.84
N ASP A 263 3.72 16.90 -23.59
CA ASP A 263 4.17 15.53 -23.37
C ASP A 263 5.53 15.54 -22.66
N GLY A 264 5.47 15.49 -21.33
CA GLY A 264 6.64 15.53 -20.45
C GLY A 264 6.25 15.16 -19.04
N ASP A 265 7.16 15.39 -18.10
CA ASP A 265 6.95 15.04 -16.69
C ASP A 265 6.25 16.16 -15.91
N ARG A 266 5.30 15.77 -15.07
CA ARG A 266 4.57 16.70 -14.20
C ARG A 266 5.44 17.03 -12.99
N ILE A 267 5.71 18.31 -12.81
CA ILE A 267 6.44 18.84 -11.64
C ILE A 267 5.52 19.81 -10.89
N GLN A 268 5.48 19.69 -9.57
CA GLN A 268 4.88 20.65 -8.66
C GLN A 268 6.00 21.37 -7.92
N ILE A 269 6.02 22.71 -8.05
CA ILE A 269 7.07 23.56 -7.49
C ILE A 269 6.48 24.36 -6.33
N HIS A 270 7.11 24.25 -5.17
CA HIS A 270 6.80 25.07 -3.99
C HIS A 270 7.98 25.97 -3.69
N LYS A 271 7.74 27.29 -3.61
CA LYS A 271 8.77 28.29 -3.33
C LYS A 271 8.38 29.12 -2.11
N ASN A 272 9.25 29.16 -1.11
CA ASN A 272 9.15 30.04 0.04
C ASN A 272 10.48 30.77 0.26
N GLY A 273 10.58 32.01 -0.24
CA GLY A 273 11.84 32.76 -0.27
C GLY A 273 12.90 32.02 -1.09
N ALA A 274 14.01 31.67 -0.43
CA ALA A 274 15.13 30.91 -0.99
C ALA A 274 14.87 29.39 -1.07
N ASN A 275 13.91 28.86 -0.31
CA ASN A 275 13.62 27.43 -0.27
C ASN A 275 12.73 27.04 -1.43
N VAL A 276 13.22 26.14 -2.29
CA VAL A 276 12.46 25.58 -3.40
C VAL A 276 12.39 24.05 -3.28
N HIS A 277 11.16 23.53 -3.32
CA HIS A 277 10.87 22.10 -3.31
C HIS A 277 10.23 21.68 -4.63
N TYR A 278 10.65 20.52 -5.14
CA TYR A 278 10.14 19.92 -6.36
C TYR A 278 9.52 18.56 -6.04
N PHE A 279 8.25 18.39 -6.40
CA PHE A 279 7.53 17.13 -6.25
C PHE A 279 7.08 16.59 -7.60
N SER A 280 7.30 15.30 -7.83
CA SER A 280 6.83 14.61 -9.03
C SER A 280 5.35 14.25 -8.96
N ARG A 281 4.79 13.71 -10.06
CA ARG A 281 3.41 13.20 -10.10
C ARG A 281 3.12 12.15 -9.02
N ILE A 282 4.10 11.29 -8.73
CA ILE A 282 3.98 10.26 -7.70
C ILE A 282 4.38 10.79 -6.32
N LEU A 283 4.55 12.10 -6.17
CA LEU A 283 4.76 12.82 -4.91
C LEU A 283 6.06 12.39 -4.20
N VAL A 284 7.06 11.98 -4.98
CA VAL A 284 8.43 11.84 -4.49
C VAL A 284 9.05 13.24 -4.53
N GLN A 285 9.66 13.66 -3.43
CA GLN A 285 10.46 14.89 -3.41
C GLN A 285 11.75 14.61 -4.18
N GLU A 286 11.90 15.24 -5.34
CA GLU A 286 13.02 14.97 -6.23
C GLU A 286 14.24 15.80 -5.85
N LEU A 287 14.03 17.05 -5.42
CA LEU A 287 15.09 17.99 -5.07
C LEU A 287 14.59 19.01 -4.02
N SER A 288 15.49 19.40 -3.12
CA SER A 288 15.38 20.63 -2.32
C SER A 288 16.62 21.47 -2.57
N ARG A 289 16.43 22.75 -2.89
CA ARG A 289 17.53 23.70 -3.06
C ARG A 289 17.24 24.94 -2.22
N SER A 290 18.23 25.39 -1.48
CA SER A 290 18.31 26.78 -1.03
C SER A 290 19.05 27.55 -2.12
N LEU A 291 18.39 28.54 -2.70
CA LEU A 291 19.03 29.51 -3.58
C LEU A 291 19.78 30.58 -2.77
#